data_AF-A0A428RNN3-F1
#
_entry.id   AF-A0A428RNN3-F1
#
_cell.length_a   1.000
_cell.length_b   1.000
_cell.length_c   1.000
_cell.angle_alpha   90.00
_cell.angle_beta   90.00
_cell.angle_gamma   90.00
#
_symmetry.space_group_name_H-M   'P 1'
#
loop_
_entity.id
_entity.type
_entity.pdbx_description
1 polymer ?
#
loop_
_entity_poly.entity_id
_entity_poly.type
_entity_poly.pdbx_seq_one_letter_code
_entity_poly.pdbx_strand_id
1 'polypeptide(L)'
;MCVTDFSKAYEFYTSRFNFTPSDLVHDDNDRDITTFLHLDRGKELVDHHCFFFFEGPKSHVHHSSYETHDFDTQLLGHDWLRHKGYENCWGVGRHIMGSQIFDYWFDPSRFILEHYVDGDLVNEDNPTSHTKASPDNLHVWGPDLPAGFLLGRIVYNQLVYGLTSGFTKTRFYDMFVLPYHGEYTRSLFTTLDEKYHQVYKRPIASAYSMSTLVEFEPFVDNTTKLFMQRLDELADSGAGINFGTWLQMYAFDVVGEIVFGKKLGFLESGIDVDGIMADIRIKLAYASIVGQMPWLDKFLAKNPIVVWLVGTHPIVRFTVEQMTERLKGRADQKHGPRDFLDRSFEAQKKNPELVTDRVVRMWNIDNVFAGSDTTAISLRTIFYYVMRSPPVMAKLVAELDDAENRGEFGEFVSWKAANNMPYLEAVIKESFRMHPAVGQLLERHVPKGGISLDNHFLPEGTIVGMNPWVAARNKQVYGPDSNIFRPERWLEASPEQRRLMDRASLTFGHGARTCVGKNISLLEIYKLVPQLLRHYEISFTDPTQEWKVHGGWFTEQDNFHVRLRRRTTKE
;
A
#
# COMPACT_ATOMS: atom_id res chain seq x y z
N MET A 1 -7.47 -31.27 8.11
CA MET A 1 -8.24 -31.01 6.86
C MET A 1 -9.11 -29.76 7.00
N CYS A 2 -9.62 -29.21 5.90
CA CYS A 2 -10.67 -28.20 5.93
C CYS A 2 -11.99 -28.82 5.43
N VAL A 3 -13.08 -28.61 6.17
CA VAL A 3 -14.44 -29.11 5.85
C VAL A 3 -15.42 -27.94 5.74
N THR A 4 -16.51 -28.11 5.00
CA THR A 4 -17.51 -27.03 4.80
C THR A 4 -18.62 -27.01 5.85
N ASP A 5 -18.74 -28.07 6.63
CA ASP A 5 -19.76 -28.26 7.67
C ASP A 5 -19.10 -29.08 8.79
N PHE A 6 -18.73 -28.38 9.87
CA PHE A 6 -18.01 -28.99 10.99
C PHE A 6 -18.87 -30.05 11.69
N SER A 7 -20.11 -29.72 12.04
CA SER A 7 -20.99 -30.60 12.81
C SER A 7 -21.21 -31.93 12.09
N LYS A 8 -21.46 -31.88 10.78
CA LYS A 8 -21.63 -33.09 9.98
C LYS A 8 -20.35 -33.92 9.86
N ALA A 9 -19.20 -33.27 9.69
CA ALA A 9 -17.92 -33.96 9.64
C ALA A 9 -17.59 -34.61 10.99
N TYR A 10 -17.80 -33.88 12.08
CA TYR A 10 -17.58 -34.33 13.45
C TYR A 10 -18.43 -35.55 13.80
N GLU A 11 -19.74 -35.50 13.54
CA GLU A 11 -20.61 -36.66 13.74
C GLU A 11 -20.15 -37.85 12.90
N PHE A 12 -19.80 -37.63 11.63
CA PHE A 12 -19.34 -38.70 10.75
C PHE A 12 -18.06 -39.38 11.28
N TYR A 13 -17.05 -38.60 11.63
CA TYR A 13 -15.77 -39.16 12.06
C TYR A 13 -15.85 -39.82 13.44
N THR A 14 -16.58 -39.24 14.40
CA THR A 14 -16.69 -39.79 15.77
C THR A 14 -17.68 -40.95 15.88
N SER A 15 -18.67 -41.07 14.99
CA SER A 15 -19.65 -42.17 15.03
C SER A 15 -19.28 -43.37 14.14
N ARG A 16 -18.42 -43.18 13.14
CA ARG A 16 -18.07 -44.23 12.14
C ARG A 16 -16.65 -44.73 12.26
N PHE A 17 -15.76 -43.93 12.82
CA PHE A 17 -14.38 -44.29 13.08
C PHE A 17 -14.15 -44.23 14.58
N ASN A 18 -13.12 -44.94 15.06
CA ASN A 18 -12.79 -44.97 16.48
C ASN A 18 -12.05 -43.70 16.93
N PHE A 19 -12.50 -42.54 16.46
CA PHE A 19 -11.91 -41.25 16.74
C PHE A 19 -12.62 -40.56 17.91
N THR A 20 -11.84 -40.12 18.88
CA THR A 20 -12.30 -39.38 20.05
C THR A 20 -11.59 -38.02 20.10
N PRO A 21 -12.29 -36.93 20.44
CA PRO A 21 -11.67 -35.60 20.49
C PRO A 21 -10.73 -35.47 21.68
N SER A 22 -9.50 -35.06 21.39
CA SER A 22 -8.55 -34.56 22.39
C SER A 22 -8.78 -33.07 22.63
N ASP A 23 -9.03 -32.31 21.56
CA ASP A 23 -9.42 -30.90 21.66
C ASP A 23 -10.64 -30.56 20.78
N LEU A 24 -11.40 -29.60 21.28
CA LEU A 24 -12.42 -28.85 20.57
C LEU A 24 -12.12 -27.34 20.69
N VAL A 25 -12.22 -26.65 19.55
CA VAL A 25 -12.04 -25.21 19.48
C VAL A 25 -13.33 -24.56 18.99
N HIS A 26 -13.84 -23.59 19.75
CA HIS A 26 -15.11 -22.93 19.47
C HIS A 26 -14.95 -21.46 19.05
N ASP A 27 -15.92 -20.97 18.28
CA ASP A 27 -16.01 -19.57 17.88
C ASP A 27 -16.62 -18.68 19.00
N ASP A 28 -16.80 -17.38 18.71
CA ASP A 28 -17.39 -16.41 19.65
C ASP A 28 -18.85 -16.72 20.04
N ASN A 29 -19.52 -17.61 19.31
CA ASN A 29 -20.90 -18.04 19.57
C ASN A 29 -20.96 -19.43 20.23
N ASP A 30 -19.84 -19.91 20.79
CA ASP A 30 -19.69 -21.25 21.38
C ASP A 30 -20.01 -22.40 20.42
N ARG A 31 -19.87 -22.17 19.11
CA ARG A 31 -19.98 -23.23 18.11
C ARG A 31 -18.59 -23.83 17.87
N ASP A 32 -18.46 -25.13 18.04
CA ASP A 32 -17.23 -25.84 17.69
C ASP A 32 -16.96 -25.73 16.19
N ILE A 33 -15.73 -25.35 15.85
CA ILE A 33 -15.28 -25.10 14.48
C ILE A 33 -13.97 -25.81 14.14
N THR A 34 -13.25 -26.35 15.13
CA THR A 34 -12.04 -27.16 14.92
C THR A 34 -11.98 -28.29 15.94
N THR A 35 -11.45 -29.45 15.53
CA THR A 35 -11.18 -30.57 16.43
C THR A 35 -9.87 -31.26 16.10
N PHE A 36 -9.24 -31.77 17.15
CA PHE A 36 -8.09 -32.66 17.12
C PHE A 36 -8.52 -34.00 17.70
N LEU A 37 -8.33 -35.08 16.93
CA LEU A 37 -8.87 -36.41 17.22
C LEU A 37 -7.74 -37.42 17.37
N HIS A 38 -7.81 -38.23 18.43
CA HIS A 38 -6.97 -39.42 18.63
C HIS A 38 -7.78 -40.70 18.34
N LEU A 39 -7.08 -41.83 18.15
CA LEU A 39 -7.70 -43.14 18.07
C LEU A 39 -7.95 -43.69 19.46
N ASP A 40 -9.21 -43.96 19.81
CA ASP A 40 -9.53 -44.61 21.09
C ASP A 40 -8.98 -46.04 21.10
N ARG A 41 -8.08 -46.33 22.05
CA ARG A 41 -7.54 -47.68 22.30
C ARG A 41 -7.73 -48.09 23.77
N GLY A 42 -8.72 -47.49 24.45
CA GLY A 42 -8.98 -47.67 25.87
C GLY A 42 -7.87 -47.07 26.73
N LYS A 43 -7.23 -47.91 27.57
CA LYS A 43 -6.14 -47.49 28.48
C LYS A 43 -4.80 -47.26 27.81
N GLU A 44 -4.60 -47.74 26.58
CA GLU A 44 -3.34 -47.56 25.86
C GLU A 44 -3.15 -46.09 25.49
N LEU A 45 -1.98 -45.54 25.84
CA LEU A 45 -1.59 -44.18 25.45
C LEU A 45 -1.34 -44.11 23.94
N VAL A 46 -1.96 -43.14 23.28
CA VAL A 46 -1.84 -42.87 21.84
C VAL A 46 -1.47 -41.41 21.60
N ASP A 47 -1.00 -41.09 20.39
CA ASP A 47 -0.72 -39.71 19.99
C ASP A 47 -1.92 -38.80 20.24
N HIS A 48 -1.65 -37.61 20.78
CA HIS A 48 -2.67 -36.60 21.07
C HIS A 48 -3.64 -36.37 19.91
N HIS A 49 -3.14 -36.42 18.68
CA HIS A 49 -3.98 -36.42 17.51
C HIS A 49 -3.30 -37.10 16.34
N CYS A 50 -4.10 -37.88 15.61
CA CYS A 50 -3.71 -38.44 14.31
C CYS A 50 -4.60 -37.91 13.18
N PHE A 51 -5.65 -37.15 13.53
CA PHE A 51 -6.54 -36.53 12.58
C PHE A 51 -7.07 -35.21 13.12
N PHE A 52 -7.05 -34.17 12.30
CA PHE A 52 -7.63 -32.88 12.66
C PHE A 52 -8.48 -32.35 11.51
N PHE A 53 -9.48 -31.53 11.82
CA PHE A 53 -10.11 -30.69 10.82
C PHE A 53 -10.74 -29.43 11.41
N PHE A 54 -10.93 -28.43 10.55
CA PHE A 54 -11.58 -27.17 10.85
C PHE A 54 -12.61 -26.79 9.78
N GLU A 55 -13.58 -25.95 10.15
CA GLU A 55 -14.58 -25.41 9.23
C GLU A 55 -14.00 -24.30 8.35
N GLY A 56 -14.25 -24.36 7.05
CA GLY A 56 -13.89 -23.31 6.11
C GLY A 56 -14.72 -23.33 4.83
N PRO A 57 -14.50 -22.38 3.91
CA PRO A 57 -15.39 -22.15 2.78
C PRO A 57 -15.35 -23.23 1.69
N LYS A 58 -14.35 -24.12 1.70
CA LYS A 58 -14.19 -25.18 0.71
C LYS A 58 -13.46 -26.38 1.32
N SER A 59 -13.97 -27.58 1.06
CA SER A 59 -13.30 -28.81 1.50
C SER A 59 -12.00 -29.06 0.73
N HIS A 60 -10.93 -29.35 1.47
CA HIS A 60 -9.61 -29.73 0.94
C HIS A 60 -8.73 -30.34 2.05
N VAL A 61 -7.67 -31.06 1.65
CA VAL A 61 -6.60 -31.47 2.56
C VAL A 61 -5.71 -30.25 2.82
N HIS A 62 -5.51 -29.93 4.10
CA HIS A 62 -4.77 -28.72 4.50
C HIS A 62 -3.26 -28.97 4.57
N HIS A 63 -2.85 -29.98 5.34
CA HIS A 63 -1.47 -30.47 5.41
C HIS A 63 -1.47 -31.96 5.78
N SER A 64 -0.30 -32.58 5.69
CA SER A 64 -0.03 -33.91 6.25
C SER A 64 1.19 -33.85 7.17
N SER A 65 1.13 -34.59 8.26
CA SER A 65 2.09 -34.52 9.35
C SER A 65 2.87 -35.83 9.48
N TYR A 66 4.17 -35.74 9.73
CA TYR A 66 5.07 -36.88 9.83
C TYR A 66 5.92 -36.78 11.09
N GLU A 67 5.89 -37.83 11.89
CA GLU A 67 6.72 -37.91 13.09
C GLU A 67 8.21 -38.03 12.71
N THR A 68 9.04 -37.30 13.44
CA THR A 68 10.49 -37.39 13.37
C THR A 68 11.04 -37.97 14.67
N HIS A 69 12.28 -38.48 14.61
CA HIS A 69 12.84 -39.31 15.68
C HIS A 69 13.02 -38.56 17.02
N ASP A 70 13.56 -37.35 16.97
CA ASP A 70 13.81 -36.49 18.12
C ASP A 70 13.97 -35.03 17.67
N PHE A 71 13.97 -34.11 18.63
CA PHE A 71 14.11 -32.67 18.39
C PHE A 71 15.41 -32.31 17.66
N ASP A 72 16.53 -32.98 18.00
CA ASP A 72 17.81 -32.73 17.35
C ASP A 72 17.74 -33.10 15.86
N THR A 73 17.12 -34.23 15.52
CA THR A 73 16.88 -34.67 14.14
C THR A 73 15.99 -33.70 13.39
N GLN A 74 14.91 -33.22 14.02
CA GLN A 74 14.01 -32.24 13.42
C GLN A 74 14.76 -30.93 13.13
N LEU A 75 15.55 -30.42 14.07
CA LEU A 75 16.30 -29.17 13.91
C LEU A 75 17.42 -29.30 12.87
N LEU A 76 18.15 -30.42 12.88
CA LEU A 76 19.16 -30.71 11.85
C LEU A 76 18.53 -30.83 10.46
N GLY A 77 17.38 -31.51 10.37
CA GLY A 77 16.60 -31.61 9.14
C GLY A 77 16.10 -30.25 8.67
N HIS A 78 15.59 -29.43 9.58
CA HIS A 78 15.14 -28.06 9.32
C HIS A 78 16.26 -27.22 8.70
N ASP A 79 17.43 -27.19 9.34
CA ASP A 79 18.59 -26.43 8.87
C ASP A 79 19.13 -26.98 7.55
N TRP A 80 19.11 -28.31 7.36
CA TRP A 80 19.50 -28.92 6.10
C TRP A 80 18.55 -28.54 4.96
N LEU A 81 17.23 -28.61 5.17
CA LEU A 81 16.23 -28.21 4.19
C LEU A 81 16.36 -26.73 3.82
N ARG A 82 16.57 -25.87 4.83
CA ARG A 82 16.85 -24.46 4.63
C ARG A 82 18.10 -24.22 3.79
N HIS A 83 19.20 -24.92 4.12
CA HIS A 83 20.46 -24.83 3.37
C HIS A 83 20.32 -25.35 1.93
N LYS A 84 19.45 -26.33 1.69
CA LYS A 84 19.12 -26.84 0.36
C LYS A 84 18.16 -25.93 -0.42
N GLY A 85 17.62 -24.89 0.21
CA GLY A 85 16.75 -23.91 -0.43
C GLY A 85 15.30 -24.34 -0.53
N TYR A 86 14.86 -25.32 0.27
CA TYR A 86 13.43 -25.61 0.42
C TYR A 86 12.72 -24.43 1.10
N GLU A 87 11.44 -24.24 0.77
CA GLU A 87 10.65 -23.12 1.28
C GLU A 87 10.00 -23.51 2.61
N ASN A 88 10.45 -22.86 3.69
CA ASN A 88 9.84 -23.01 5.00
C ASN A 88 8.47 -22.30 5.01
N CYS A 89 7.44 -23.02 5.45
CA CYS A 89 6.09 -22.49 5.62
C CYS A 89 5.98 -21.79 6.97
N TRP A 90 6.29 -22.49 8.06
CA TRP A 90 6.32 -21.98 9.43
C TRP A 90 7.51 -22.62 10.15
N GLY A 91 8.31 -21.80 10.85
CA GLY A 91 9.56 -22.26 11.48
C GLY A 91 9.31 -23.11 12.73
N VAL A 92 10.41 -23.61 13.30
CA VAL A 92 10.36 -24.50 14.48
C VAL A 92 9.65 -23.82 15.65
N GLY A 93 8.66 -24.50 16.21
CA GLY A 93 7.85 -24.03 17.34
C GLY A 93 7.25 -25.18 18.11
N ARG A 94 6.49 -24.88 19.18
CA ARG A 94 5.74 -25.86 19.95
C ARG A 94 4.27 -25.50 20.02
N HIS A 95 3.39 -26.41 19.63
CA HIS A 95 1.95 -26.20 19.69
C HIS A 95 1.44 -26.15 21.13
N ILE A 96 0.32 -25.44 21.36
CA ILE A 96 -0.40 -25.50 22.64
C ILE A 96 -1.20 -26.80 22.72
N MET A 97 -2.00 -27.07 21.69
CA MET A 97 -2.78 -28.31 21.56
C MET A 97 -1.85 -29.49 21.26
N GLY A 98 -1.90 -30.52 22.10
CA GLY A 98 -1.04 -31.70 22.01
C GLY A 98 0.45 -31.46 22.24
N SER A 99 0.87 -30.24 22.58
CA SER A 99 2.26 -29.92 22.97
C SER A 99 3.35 -30.28 21.96
N GLN A 100 3.01 -30.66 20.73
CA GLN A 100 4.01 -31.17 19.78
C GLN A 100 4.94 -30.06 19.29
N ILE A 101 6.22 -30.38 19.18
CA ILE A 101 7.19 -29.54 18.49
C ILE A 101 6.99 -29.75 16.99
N PHE A 102 6.88 -28.65 16.25
CA PHE A 102 6.55 -28.66 14.82
C PHE A 102 7.57 -27.89 14.00
N ASP A 103 7.65 -28.23 12.73
CA ASP A 103 8.02 -27.29 11.67
C ASP A 103 7.19 -27.59 10.40
N TYR A 104 6.96 -26.56 9.59
CA TYR A 104 6.14 -26.68 8.39
C TYR A 104 6.93 -26.31 7.14
N TRP A 105 6.79 -27.10 6.09
CA TRP A 105 7.46 -26.94 4.82
C TRP A 105 6.48 -27.00 3.67
N PHE A 106 6.80 -26.29 2.58
CA PHE A 106 6.15 -26.55 1.30
C PHE A 106 6.89 -27.67 0.57
N ASP A 107 6.16 -28.66 0.10
CA ASP A 107 6.67 -29.62 -0.88
C ASP A 107 6.80 -28.96 -2.28
N PRO A 108 7.36 -29.66 -3.28
CA PRO A 108 7.48 -29.12 -4.64
C PRO A 108 6.15 -28.77 -5.32
N SER A 109 5.03 -29.34 -4.87
CA SER A 109 3.66 -29.05 -5.34
C SER A 109 2.97 -27.92 -4.56
N ARG A 110 3.67 -27.32 -3.59
CA ARG A 110 3.16 -26.31 -2.64
C ARG A 110 2.13 -26.87 -1.64
N PHE A 111 2.10 -28.18 -1.46
CA PHE A 111 1.38 -28.81 -0.37
C PHE A 111 2.17 -28.65 0.94
N ILE A 112 1.46 -28.44 2.04
CA ILE A 112 2.08 -28.21 3.35
C ILE A 112 2.39 -29.58 3.98
N LEU A 113 3.65 -29.76 4.35
CA LEU A 113 4.13 -30.89 5.15
C LEU A 113 4.51 -30.38 6.53
N GLU A 114 3.99 -31.04 7.56
CA GLU A 114 4.43 -30.83 8.93
C GLU A 114 5.39 -31.96 9.32
N HIS A 115 6.52 -31.61 9.92
CA HIS A 115 7.24 -32.59 10.75
C HIS A 115 6.93 -32.29 12.20
N TYR A 116 6.71 -33.33 13.00
CA TYR A 116 6.48 -33.17 14.42
C TYR A 116 7.33 -34.13 15.26
N VAL A 117 7.48 -33.80 16.54
CA VAL A 117 8.08 -34.64 17.57
C VAL A 117 7.60 -34.17 18.95
N ASP A 118 7.80 -34.99 19.99
CA ASP A 118 7.53 -34.62 21.39
C ASP A 118 6.08 -34.15 21.63
N GLY A 119 5.12 -34.92 21.09
CA GLY A 119 3.69 -34.73 21.33
C GLY A 119 3.22 -35.41 22.62
N ASP A 120 2.21 -34.84 23.26
CA ASP A 120 1.55 -35.47 24.40
C ASP A 120 0.87 -36.78 23.96
N LEU A 121 0.76 -37.72 24.89
CA LEU A 121 -0.03 -38.94 24.70
C LEU A 121 -1.30 -38.89 25.53
N VAL A 122 -2.39 -39.41 24.98
CA VAL A 122 -3.72 -39.42 25.60
C VAL A 122 -4.34 -40.81 25.56
N ASN A 123 -5.31 -41.06 26.43
CA ASN A 123 -6.14 -42.26 26.45
C ASN A 123 -7.56 -41.92 26.97
N GLU A 124 -8.38 -42.94 27.25
CA GLU A 124 -9.77 -42.75 27.73
C GLU A 124 -9.90 -41.97 29.06
N ASP A 125 -8.84 -41.85 29.86
CA ASP A 125 -8.83 -41.11 31.12
C ASP A 125 -8.55 -39.61 30.93
N ASN A 126 -8.10 -39.20 29.74
CA ASN A 126 -7.84 -37.81 29.40
C ASN A 126 -9.14 -37.15 28.90
N PRO A 127 -9.66 -36.11 29.58
CA PRO A 127 -10.84 -35.39 29.11
C PRO A 127 -10.53 -34.55 27.87
N THR A 128 -11.53 -34.36 27.01
CA THR A 128 -11.45 -33.44 25.88
C THR A 128 -11.27 -32.01 26.36
N SER A 129 -10.24 -31.34 25.85
CA SER A 129 -10.00 -29.91 26.08
C SER A 129 -10.94 -29.07 25.23
N HIS A 130 -11.52 -28.02 25.81
CA HIS A 130 -12.36 -27.06 25.08
C HIS A 130 -11.75 -25.67 25.20
N THR A 131 -11.39 -25.07 24.06
CA THR A 131 -10.72 -23.77 24.03
C THR A 131 -11.34 -22.82 23.01
N LYS A 132 -11.25 -21.52 23.28
CA LYS A 132 -11.73 -20.50 22.36
C LYS A 132 -10.73 -20.30 21.20
N ALA A 133 -11.23 -20.14 19.99
CA ALA A 133 -10.40 -19.84 18.82
C ALA A 133 -9.62 -18.52 19.02
N SER A 134 -8.30 -18.61 18.96
CA SER A 134 -7.40 -17.44 19.00
C SER A 134 -6.11 -17.76 18.24
N PRO A 135 -5.54 -16.80 17.48
CA PRO A 135 -4.20 -16.95 16.91
C PRO A 135 -3.13 -17.21 17.97
N ASP A 136 -3.32 -16.65 19.17
CA ASP A 136 -2.42 -16.82 20.32
C ASP A 136 -2.50 -18.22 20.95
N ASN A 137 -3.53 -19.01 20.57
CA ASN A 137 -3.73 -20.37 21.08
C ASN A 137 -3.10 -21.45 20.19
N LEU A 138 -2.34 -21.09 19.16
CA LEU A 138 -1.76 -22.07 18.24
C LEU A 138 -0.38 -22.57 18.67
N HIS A 139 0.43 -21.77 19.38
CA HIS A 139 1.78 -22.16 19.77
C HIS A 139 2.21 -21.52 21.10
N VAL A 140 3.02 -22.25 21.88
CA VAL A 140 3.61 -21.80 23.14
C VAL A 140 4.83 -20.91 22.88
N TRP A 141 5.66 -21.31 21.92
CA TRP A 141 6.85 -20.58 21.47
C TRP A 141 7.16 -20.95 20.01
N GLY A 142 7.83 -20.04 19.31
CA GLY A 142 8.12 -20.16 17.88
C GLY A 142 8.06 -18.81 17.18
N PRO A 143 8.30 -18.77 15.86
CA PRO A 143 8.06 -17.57 15.06
C PRO A 143 6.55 -17.28 14.93
N ASP A 144 6.20 -16.01 14.76
CA ASP A 144 4.81 -15.58 14.54
C ASP A 144 4.15 -16.35 13.39
N LEU A 145 2.85 -16.64 13.53
CA LEU A 145 2.07 -17.35 12.52
C LEU A 145 2.15 -16.63 11.15
N PRO A 146 2.64 -17.30 10.09
CA PRO A 146 2.70 -16.74 8.75
C PRO A 146 1.30 -16.39 8.25
N ALA A 147 1.14 -15.15 7.79
CA ALA A 147 -0.15 -14.65 7.37
C ALA A 147 -0.61 -15.31 6.06
N GLY A 148 -1.49 -16.30 6.16
CA GLY A 148 -1.94 -17.14 5.04
C GLY A 148 -1.97 -18.64 5.37
N PHE A 149 -1.34 -19.05 6.48
CA PHE A 149 -1.29 -20.44 6.94
C PHE A 149 -2.67 -21.08 7.06
N LEU A 150 -3.61 -20.44 7.77
CA LEU A 150 -4.98 -20.95 7.97
C LEU A 150 -5.90 -20.81 6.75
N LEU A 151 -5.58 -19.89 5.83
CA LEU A 151 -6.46 -19.60 4.68
C LEU A 151 -6.06 -20.35 3.40
N GLY A 152 -4.90 -21.01 3.39
CA GLY A 152 -4.36 -21.70 2.20
C GLY A 152 -4.21 -20.78 0.98
N ARG A 153 -4.12 -19.46 1.16
CA ARG A 153 -4.27 -18.47 0.08
C ARG A 153 -3.17 -17.40 0.16
N ILE A 154 -2.28 -17.45 -0.82
CA ILE A 154 -1.20 -16.48 -0.99
C ILE A 154 -1.81 -15.17 -1.49
N VAL A 155 -1.63 -14.08 -0.73
CA VAL A 155 -1.72 -12.73 -1.31
C VAL A 155 -0.44 -12.53 -2.10
N TYR A 156 -0.47 -12.73 -3.42
CA TYR A 156 0.73 -12.68 -4.27
C TYR A 156 1.53 -11.36 -4.16
N ASN A 157 0.95 -10.29 -3.61
CA ASN A 157 1.67 -9.05 -3.28
C ASN A 157 2.91 -9.33 -2.42
N GLN A 158 2.79 -10.17 -1.39
CA GLN A 158 3.93 -10.45 -0.49
C GLN A 158 4.98 -11.31 -1.20
N LEU A 159 4.55 -12.20 -2.10
CA LEU A 159 5.45 -13.05 -2.86
C LEU A 159 6.28 -12.24 -3.87
N VAL A 160 5.65 -11.35 -4.63
CA VAL A 160 6.31 -10.59 -5.71
C VAL A 160 6.98 -9.31 -5.19
N TYR A 161 6.44 -8.68 -4.15
CA TYR A 161 6.90 -7.38 -3.67
C TYR A 161 7.42 -7.40 -2.22
N GLY A 162 7.42 -8.55 -1.56
CA GLY A 162 7.92 -8.69 -0.18
C GLY A 162 9.39 -8.27 -0.04
N LEU A 163 9.76 -7.89 1.19
CA LEU A 163 11.10 -7.38 1.52
C LEU A 163 12.24 -8.34 1.13
N THR A 164 11.97 -9.65 1.21
CA THR A 164 12.94 -10.73 0.95
C THR A 164 12.62 -11.52 -0.31
N SER A 165 11.70 -11.02 -1.15
CA SER A 165 11.19 -11.75 -2.31
C SER A 165 12.25 -12.04 -3.39
N GLY A 166 13.34 -11.27 -3.44
CA GLY A 166 14.38 -11.39 -4.47
C GLY A 166 14.00 -10.81 -5.84
N PHE A 167 12.75 -10.39 -6.02
CA PHE A 167 12.26 -9.76 -7.24
C PHE A 167 12.82 -8.36 -7.41
N THR A 168 13.36 -8.05 -8.60
CA THR A 168 14.02 -6.76 -8.88
C THR A 168 13.21 -5.94 -9.88
N LYS A 169 13.31 -4.61 -9.85
CA LYS A 169 12.62 -3.74 -10.82
C LYS A 169 13.10 -4.01 -12.26
N THR A 170 12.19 -3.92 -13.22
CA THR A 170 12.52 -4.09 -14.65
C THR A 170 13.06 -2.82 -15.27
N ARG A 171 13.51 -2.94 -16.52
CA ARG A 171 13.98 -1.81 -17.32
C ARG A 171 12.88 -0.81 -17.70
N PHE A 172 11.61 -1.08 -17.40
CA PHE A 172 10.53 -0.08 -17.49
C PHE A 172 10.91 1.23 -16.79
N TYR A 173 11.57 1.14 -15.62
CA TYR A 173 11.97 2.32 -14.86
C TYR A 173 13.13 3.11 -15.50
N ASP A 174 13.80 2.57 -16.52
CA ASP A 174 14.81 3.31 -17.28
C ASP A 174 14.20 4.55 -17.93
N MET A 175 12.92 4.50 -18.34
CA MET A 175 12.21 5.59 -19.03
C MET A 175 12.27 6.94 -18.27
N PHE A 176 12.38 6.89 -16.95
CA PHE A 176 12.34 8.07 -16.08
C PHE A 176 13.73 8.52 -15.62
N VAL A 177 14.81 7.88 -16.10
CA VAL A 177 16.17 8.25 -15.74
C VAL A 177 16.55 9.56 -16.43
N LEU A 178 16.95 10.55 -15.64
CA LEU A 178 17.33 11.87 -16.11
C LEU A 178 18.85 11.98 -16.35
N PRO A 179 19.29 12.75 -17.36
CA PRO A 179 20.70 13.05 -17.56
C PRO A 179 21.18 14.11 -16.54
N TYR A 180 22.42 13.94 -16.06
CA TYR A 180 23.14 14.89 -15.23
C TYR A 180 24.57 15.01 -15.74
N HIS A 181 24.96 16.20 -16.23
CA HIS A 181 26.26 16.44 -16.89
C HIS A 181 26.63 15.40 -17.97
N GLY A 182 25.66 14.96 -18.77
CA GLY A 182 25.87 13.99 -19.85
C GLY A 182 25.77 12.52 -19.42
N GLU A 183 25.61 12.23 -18.12
CA GLU A 183 25.45 10.87 -17.60
C GLU A 183 24.02 10.62 -17.09
N TYR A 184 23.42 9.51 -17.51
CA TYR A 184 22.12 9.07 -17.02
C TYR A 184 22.23 8.56 -15.58
N THR A 185 21.68 9.31 -14.62
CA THR A 185 21.84 9.00 -13.20
C THR A 185 20.55 8.42 -12.62
N ARG A 186 20.65 7.28 -11.95
CA ARG A 186 19.50 6.61 -11.31
C ARG A 186 19.16 7.21 -9.96
N SER A 187 17.88 7.46 -9.75
CA SER A 187 17.30 8.02 -8.54
C SER A 187 16.70 6.94 -7.64
N LEU A 188 16.13 7.33 -6.49
CA LEU A 188 15.45 6.37 -5.61
C LEU A 188 14.27 5.71 -6.33
N PHE A 189 13.59 6.49 -7.18
CA PHE A 189 12.50 6.00 -7.99
C PHE A 189 12.98 5.04 -9.11
N THR A 190 14.06 5.40 -9.82
CA THR A 190 14.47 4.71 -11.06
C THR A 190 15.55 3.64 -10.90
N THR A 191 16.15 3.52 -9.72
CA THR A 191 17.19 2.52 -9.49
C THR A 191 16.63 1.09 -9.51
N LEU A 192 17.29 0.21 -10.27
CA LEU A 192 16.95 -1.22 -10.33
C LEU A 192 17.65 -2.02 -9.23
N ASP A 193 18.75 -1.48 -8.69
CA ASP A 193 19.56 -2.11 -7.67
C ASP A 193 18.99 -1.81 -6.27
N GLU A 194 18.72 -2.87 -5.52
CA GLU A 194 18.19 -2.78 -4.16
C GLU A 194 19.23 -2.25 -3.16
N LYS A 195 20.50 -2.61 -3.31
CA LYS A 195 21.57 -2.12 -2.43
C LYS A 195 21.75 -0.62 -2.64
N TYR A 196 21.79 -0.18 -3.90
CA TYR A 196 21.81 1.25 -4.22
C TYR A 196 20.61 1.96 -3.59
N HIS A 197 19.39 1.43 -3.78
CA HIS A 197 18.18 2.03 -3.21
C HIS A 197 18.27 2.19 -1.69
N GLN A 198 18.68 1.16 -0.96
CA GLN A 198 18.82 1.19 0.49
C GLN A 198 19.86 2.20 0.96
N VAL A 199 21.04 2.20 0.33
CA VAL A 199 22.16 3.09 0.68
C VAL A 199 21.79 4.56 0.48
N TYR A 200 21.19 4.91 -0.66
CA TYR A 200 20.83 6.30 -0.95
C TYR A 200 19.53 6.73 -0.29
N LYS A 201 18.64 5.82 0.10
CA LYS A 201 17.42 6.18 0.85
C LYS A 201 17.73 6.50 2.31
N ARG A 202 18.66 5.76 2.93
CA ARG A 202 18.93 5.83 4.37
C ARG A 202 19.21 7.26 4.90
N PRO A 203 20.05 8.11 4.26
CA PRO A 203 20.36 9.43 4.80
C PRO A 203 19.16 10.40 4.83
N ILE A 204 18.16 10.18 3.97
CA ILE A 204 17.00 11.07 3.82
C ILE A 204 15.69 10.45 4.32
N ALA A 205 15.70 9.18 4.73
CA ALA A 205 14.49 8.45 5.11
C ALA A 205 13.67 9.13 6.22
N SER A 206 14.32 9.82 7.16
CA SER A 206 13.63 10.54 8.24
C SER A 206 12.77 11.70 7.71
N ALA A 207 13.15 12.33 6.59
CA ALA A 207 12.37 13.41 5.98
C ALA A 207 10.99 12.96 5.48
N TYR A 208 10.78 11.66 5.31
CA TYR A 208 9.52 11.04 4.89
C TYR A 208 8.75 10.36 6.04
N SER A 209 9.27 10.47 7.26
CA SER A 209 8.67 9.84 8.44
C SER A 209 7.37 10.52 8.88
N MET A 210 6.53 9.78 9.61
CA MET A 210 5.33 10.35 10.23
C MET A 210 5.65 11.48 11.22
N SER A 211 6.81 11.43 11.89
CA SER A 211 7.23 12.50 12.81
C SER A 211 7.51 13.83 12.09
N THR A 212 8.03 13.78 10.87
CA THR A 212 8.32 14.99 10.08
C THR A 212 7.07 15.60 9.45
N LEU A 213 6.01 14.82 9.29
CA LEU A 213 4.73 15.27 8.72
C LEU A 213 4.16 16.49 9.46
N VAL A 214 4.28 16.54 10.79
CA VAL A 214 3.85 17.69 11.61
C VAL A 214 4.63 18.95 11.28
N GLU A 215 5.91 18.84 10.93
CA GLU A 215 6.74 19.98 10.55
C GLU A 215 6.38 20.52 9.15
N PHE A 216 5.80 19.68 8.28
CA PHE A 216 5.34 20.10 6.96
C PHE A 216 3.91 20.65 6.94
N GLU A 217 3.18 20.47 8.02
CA GLU A 217 1.79 20.90 8.14
C GLU A 217 1.58 22.39 7.83
N PRO A 218 2.43 23.33 8.30
CA PRO A 218 2.27 24.76 7.97
C PRO A 218 2.42 25.09 6.49
N PHE A 219 3.21 24.32 5.74
CA PHE A 219 3.35 24.50 4.29
C PHE A 219 2.03 24.17 3.59
N VAL A 220 1.39 23.06 3.98
CA VAL A 220 0.08 22.66 3.46
C VAL A 220 -0.99 23.69 3.82
N ASP A 221 -0.97 24.23 5.04
CA ASP A 221 -1.91 25.27 5.46
C ASP A 221 -1.77 26.55 4.64
N ASN A 222 -0.54 27.00 4.40
CA ASN A 222 -0.30 28.20 3.61
C ASN A 222 -0.73 28.03 2.15
N THR A 223 -0.55 26.83 1.56
CA THR A 223 -1.11 26.55 0.22
C THR A 223 -2.63 26.48 0.24
N THR A 224 -3.20 25.82 1.24
CA THR A 224 -4.66 25.65 1.39
C THR A 224 -5.36 27.00 1.55
N LYS A 225 -4.74 27.93 2.28
CA LYS A 225 -5.22 29.30 2.42
C LYS A 225 -5.39 29.99 1.06
N LEU A 226 -4.36 29.98 0.24
CA LEU A 226 -4.42 30.58 -1.10
C LEU A 226 -5.44 29.86 -1.98
N PHE A 227 -5.50 28.53 -1.89
CA PHE A 227 -6.45 27.77 -2.68
C PHE A 227 -7.89 28.12 -2.32
N MET A 228 -8.21 28.19 -1.02
CA MET A 228 -9.52 28.63 -0.54
C MET A 228 -9.85 30.05 -1.01
N GLN A 229 -8.91 30.99 -0.97
CA GLN A 229 -9.12 32.34 -1.50
C GLN A 229 -9.52 32.33 -2.99
N ARG A 230 -8.86 31.50 -3.81
CA ARG A 230 -9.24 31.32 -5.23
C ARG A 230 -10.61 30.67 -5.38
N LEU A 231 -10.91 29.64 -4.60
CA LEU A 231 -12.22 28.99 -4.64
C LEU A 231 -13.34 29.91 -4.17
N ASP A 232 -13.06 30.82 -3.25
CA ASP A 232 -13.96 31.86 -2.77
C ASP A 232 -14.31 32.85 -3.88
N GLU A 233 -13.31 33.36 -4.61
CA GLU A 233 -13.53 34.23 -5.78
C GLU A 233 -14.39 33.53 -6.85
N LEU A 234 -14.15 32.24 -7.08
CA LEU A 234 -14.88 31.43 -8.06
C LEU A 234 -16.31 31.12 -7.60
N ALA A 235 -16.51 30.84 -6.31
CA ALA A 235 -17.84 30.62 -5.74
C ALA A 235 -18.71 31.88 -5.83
N ASP A 236 -18.12 33.06 -5.56
CA ASP A 236 -18.82 34.35 -5.68
C ASP A 236 -19.23 34.65 -7.13
N SER A 237 -18.43 34.21 -8.10
CA SER A 237 -18.76 34.35 -9.52
C SER A 237 -19.93 33.46 -9.99
N GLY A 238 -20.22 32.38 -9.26
CA GLY A 238 -21.20 31.35 -9.65
C GLY A 238 -20.82 30.52 -10.88
N ALA A 239 -19.61 30.71 -11.43
CA ALA A 239 -19.15 30.00 -12.62
C ALA A 239 -18.85 28.51 -12.33
N GLY A 240 -19.08 27.67 -13.33
CA GLY A 240 -18.57 26.30 -13.31
C GLY A 240 -17.06 26.29 -13.53
N ILE A 241 -16.33 25.50 -12.76
CA ILE A 241 -14.86 25.41 -12.84
C ILE A 241 -14.43 23.99 -13.19
N ASN A 242 -13.29 23.86 -13.89
CA ASN A 242 -12.61 22.56 -14.01
C ASN A 242 -11.89 22.25 -12.69
N PHE A 243 -12.62 21.63 -11.76
CA PHE A 243 -12.12 21.34 -10.42
C PHE A 243 -10.94 20.38 -10.45
N GLY A 244 -10.92 19.47 -11.42
CA GLY A 244 -9.77 18.61 -11.65
C GLY A 244 -8.49 19.41 -11.86
N THR A 245 -8.48 20.43 -12.72
CA THR A 245 -7.30 21.28 -12.94
C THR A 245 -6.88 22.02 -11.67
N TRP A 246 -7.84 22.59 -10.94
CA TRP A 246 -7.58 23.28 -9.67
C TRP A 246 -6.95 22.38 -8.60
N LEU A 247 -7.41 21.13 -8.45
CA LEU A 247 -6.83 20.15 -7.53
C LEU A 247 -5.39 19.77 -7.90
N GLN A 248 -5.05 19.76 -9.19
CA GLN A 248 -3.67 19.51 -9.63
C GLN A 248 -2.76 20.70 -9.41
N MET A 249 -3.23 21.90 -9.71
CA MET A 249 -2.52 23.14 -9.39
C MET A 249 -2.21 23.24 -7.89
N TYR A 250 -3.19 22.89 -7.05
CA TYR A 250 -2.99 22.78 -5.60
C TYR A 250 -1.88 21.79 -5.24
N ALA A 251 -1.91 20.56 -5.77
CA ALA A 251 -0.89 19.55 -5.47
C ALA A 251 0.52 19.97 -5.90
N PHE A 252 0.65 20.64 -7.05
CA PHE A 252 1.95 21.20 -7.48
C PHE A 252 2.48 22.26 -6.51
N ASP A 253 1.63 23.18 -6.08
CA ASP A 253 2.04 24.24 -5.16
C ASP A 253 2.34 23.70 -3.75
N VAL A 254 1.58 22.72 -3.25
CA VAL A 254 1.86 22.05 -1.96
C VAL A 254 3.23 21.38 -1.99
N VAL A 255 3.51 20.61 -3.04
CA VAL A 255 4.82 19.93 -3.18
C VAL A 255 5.94 20.94 -3.32
N GLY A 256 5.74 22.02 -4.07
CA GLY A 256 6.68 23.14 -4.12
C GLY A 256 7.00 23.70 -2.75
N GLU A 257 5.96 23.95 -1.97
CA GLU A 257 6.09 24.56 -0.66
C GLU A 257 6.74 23.63 0.37
N ILE A 258 6.41 22.34 0.35
CA ILE A 258 7.09 21.33 1.18
C ILE A 258 8.56 21.16 0.78
N VAL A 259 8.85 21.17 -0.53
CA VAL A 259 10.20 20.88 -1.02
C VAL A 259 11.13 22.09 -0.89
N PHE A 260 10.67 23.27 -1.26
CA PHE A 260 11.48 24.49 -1.38
C PHE A 260 11.01 25.64 -0.49
N GLY A 261 10.00 25.45 0.37
CA GLY A 261 9.41 26.53 1.16
C GLY A 261 8.72 27.60 0.29
N LYS A 262 8.42 27.29 -0.98
CA LYS A 262 7.90 28.24 -1.97
C LYS A 262 6.99 27.54 -2.98
N LYS A 263 5.81 28.13 -3.22
CA LYS A 263 4.85 27.69 -4.23
C LYS A 263 5.43 27.84 -5.64
N LEU A 264 4.91 27.05 -6.59
CA LEU A 264 5.33 27.10 -8.00
C LEU A 264 4.63 28.22 -8.76
N GLY A 265 3.50 28.74 -8.25
CA GLY A 265 2.75 29.83 -8.85
C GLY A 265 1.48 29.39 -9.57
N PHE A 266 1.08 28.12 -9.44
CA PHE A 266 -0.07 27.58 -10.18
C PHE A 266 -1.37 28.17 -9.69
N LEU A 267 -1.58 28.24 -8.37
CA LEU A 267 -2.79 28.81 -7.77
C LEU A 267 -2.84 30.34 -7.94
N GLU A 268 -1.70 31.02 -7.88
CA GLU A 268 -1.62 32.46 -8.12
C GLU A 268 -2.00 32.81 -9.56
N SER A 269 -1.51 32.06 -10.54
CA SER A 269 -1.74 32.34 -11.95
C SER A 269 -3.01 31.71 -12.52
N GLY A 270 -3.49 30.62 -11.92
CA GLY A 270 -4.64 29.84 -12.40
C GLY A 270 -4.37 29.11 -13.73
N ILE A 271 -3.10 28.94 -14.13
CA ILE A 271 -2.69 28.31 -15.39
C ILE A 271 -1.57 27.29 -15.17
N ASP A 272 -1.28 26.50 -16.22
CA ASP A 272 -0.11 25.61 -16.25
C ASP A 272 1.19 26.42 -16.36
N VAL A 273 1.87 26.60 -15.23
CA VAL A 273 3.12 27.36 -15.14
C VAL A 273 4.20 26.66 -15.96
N ASP A 274 4.80 27.39 -16.91
CA ASP A 274 5.87 26.91 -17.79
C ASP A 274 5.53 25.65 -18.62
N GLY A 275 4.26 25.25 -18.70
CA GLY A 275 3.82 24.02 -19.37
C GLY A 275 4.24 22.73 -18.65
N ILE A 276 4.50 22.79 -17.34
CA ILE A 276 4.95 21.65 -16.53
C ILE A 276 3.92 20.51 -16.55
N MET A 277 2.63 20.80 -16.35
CA MET A 277 1.59 19.78 -16.32
C MET A 277 1.47 19.08 -17.68
N ALA A 278 1.46 19.87 -18.76
CA ALA A 278 1.42 19.33 -20.13
C ALA A 278 2.63 18.45 -20.46
N ASP A 279 3.84 18.88 -20.10
CA ASP A 279 5.08 18.13 -20.32
C ASP A 279 5.10 16.79 -19.56
N ILE A 280 4.67 16.79 -18.29
CA ILE A 280 4.58 15.55 -17.50
C ILE A 280 3.56 14.59 -18.11
N ARG A 281 2.37 15.10 -18.50
CA ARG A 281 1.33 14.29 -19.14
C ARG A 281 1.82 13.58 -20.40
N ILE A 282 2.51 14.31 -21.28
CA ILE A 282 3.08 13.75 -22.52
C ILE A 282 4.08 12.63 -22.20
N LYS A 283 4.94 12.83 -21.20
CA LYS A 283 5.93 11.83 -20.80
C LYS A 283 5.34 10.60 -20.16
N LEU A 284 4.34 10.76 -19.31
CA LEU A 284 3.64 9.64 -18.70
C LEU A 284 2.94 8.82 -19.78
N ALA A 285 2.27 9.45 -20.74
CA ALA A 285 1.69 8.76 -21.90
C ALA A 285 2.76 8.04 -22.73
N TYR A 286 3.89 8.69 -23.02
CA TYR A 286 5.03 8.08 -23.72
C TYR A 286 5.59 6.87 -22.96
N ALA A 287 5.84 7.00 -21.66
CA ALA A 287 6.36 5.92 -20.81
C ALA A 287 5.38 4.74 -20.72
N SER A 288 4.07 5.00 -20.78
CA SER A 288 3.03 3.96 -20.77
C SER A 288 3.14 3.02 -21.98
N ILE A 289 3.56 3.55 -23.14
CA ILE A 289 3.65 2.80 -24.40
C ILE A 289 5.07 2.26 -24.57
N VAL A 290 6.07 3.15 -24.55
CA VAL A 290 7.47 2.82 -24.83
C VAL A 290 8.12 2.06 -23.67
N GLY A 291 7.62 2.23 -22.44
CA GLY A 291 8.11 1.47 -21.29
C GLY A 291 7.89 -0.03 -21.39
N GLN A 292 6.99 -0.49 -22.26
CA GLN A 292 6.82 -1.93 -22.56
C GLN A 292 7.94 -2.47 -23.48
N MET A 293 8.67 -1.57 -24.14
CA MET A 293 9.85 -1.85 -24.96
C MET A 293 10.97 -0.84 -24.66
N PRO A 294 11.56 -0.85 -23.44
CA PRO A 294 12.46 0.22 -22.98
C PRO A 294 13.69 0.48 -23.85
N TRP A 295 14.06 -0.48 -24.71
CA TRP A 295 15.16 -0.32 -25.64
C TRP A 295 14.88 0.71 -26.74
N LEU A 296 13.60 0.94 -27.11
CA LEU A 296 13.20 1.96 -28.08
C LEU A 296 13.51 3.38 -27.58
N ASP A 297 13.48 3.60 -26.27
CA ASP A 297 13.73 4.90 -25.65
C ASP A 297 15.09 5.50 -26.05
N LYS A 298 16.10 4.64 -26.24
CA LYS A 298 17.44 5.04 -26.70
C LYS A 298 17.42 5.70 -28.08
N PHE A 299 16.47 5.33 -28.94
CA PHE A 299 16.33 5.84 -30.30
C PHE A 299 15.31 6.97 -30.40
N LEU A 300 14.41 7.06 -29.41
CA LEU A 300 13.34 8.05 -29.31
C LEU A 300 13.72 9.18 -28.36
N ALA A 301 13.13 9.26 -27.16
CA ALA A 301 13.29 10.41 -26.28
C ALA A 301 14.73 10.62 -25.78
N LYS A 302 15.53 9.55 -25.64
CA LYS A 302 16.94 9.63 -25.21
C LYS A 302 17.94 9.72 -26.36
N ASN A 303 17.47 9.85 -27.60
CA ASN A 303 18.34 10.11 -28.74
C ASN A 303 19.06 11.45 -28.54
N PRO A 304 20.40 11.52 -28.67
CA PRO A 304 21.15 12.76 -28.47
C PRO A 304 20.65 13.95 -29.30
N ILE A 305 20.16 13.70 -30.52
CA ILE A 305 19.60 14.74 -31.40
C ILE A 305 18.27 15.26 -30.83
N VAL A 306 17.41 14.35 -30.35
CA VAL A 306 16.11 14.72 -29.76
C VAL A 306 16.32 15.48 -28.46
N VAL A 307 17.20 15.01 -27.57
CA VAL A 307 17.53 15.70 -26.32
C VAL A 307 18.09 17.10 -26.60
N TRP A 308 18.93 17.24 -27.62
CA TRP A 308 19.45 18.54 -28.03
C TRP A 308 18.36 19.48 -28.57
N LEU A 309 17.37 18.97 -29.33
CA LEU A 309 16.27 19.76 -29.87
C LEU A 309 15.22 20.17 -28.82
N VAL A 310 14.86 19.26 -27.92
CA VAL A 310 13.78 19.47 -26.93
C VAL A 310 14.29 20.23 -25.69
N GLY A 311 15.57 20.09 -25.35
CA GLY A 311 16.18 20.78 -24.22
C GLY A 311 15.77 20.21 -22.86
N THR A 312 16.07 20.98 -21.80
CA THR A 312 15.81 20.56 -20.42
C THR A 312 14.34 20.68 -20.08
N HIS A 313 13.79 19.63 -19.49
CA HIS A 313 12.41 19.58 -19.05
C HIS A 313 12.06 20.70 -18.04
N PRO A 314 10.87 21.34 -18.17
CA PRO A 314 10.45 22.46 -17.32
C PRO A 314 10.59 22.18 -15.82
N ILE A 315 10.16 21.00 -15.36
CA ILE A 315 10.23 20.63 -13.94
C ILE A 315 11.66 20.53 -13.40
N VAL A 316 12.59 20.09 -14.25
CA VAL A 316 14.02 20.01 -13.92
C VAL A 316 14.59 21.42 -13.86
N ARG A 317 14.28 22.27 -14.85
CA ARG A 317 14.72 23.66 -14.87
C ARG A 317 14.26 24.40 -13.62
N PHE A 318 12.95 24.33 -13.30
CA PHE A 318 12.37 24.93 -12.12
C PHE A 318 13.08 24.49 -10.83
N THR A 319 13.22 23.17 -10.62
CA THR A 319 13.88 22.61 -9.43
C THR A 319 15.31 23.13 -9.28
N VAL A 320 16.05 23.19 -10.38
CA VAL A 320 17.45 23.64 -10.39
C VAL A 320 17.55 25.13 -10.10
N GLU A 321 16.63 25.94 -10.62
CA GLU A 321 16.55 27.36 -10.35
C GLU A 321 16.28 27.62 -8.86
N GLN A 322 15.29 26.94 -8.27
CA GLN A 322 14.97 27.06 -6.84
C GLN A 322 16.16 26.65 -5.95
N MET A 323 16.83 25.54 -6.29
CA MET A 323 18.03 25.12 -5.55
C MET A 323 19.16 26.14 -5.69
N THR A 324 19.36 26.71 -6.87
CA THR A 324 20.42 27.69 -7.12
C THR A 324 20.13 29.02 -6.41
N GLU A 325 18.87 29.48 -6.41
CA GLU A 325 18.40 30.64 -5.66
C GLU A 325 18.70 30.48 -4.16
N ARG A 326 18.34 29.32 -3.59
CA ARG A 326 18.60 29.00 -2.18
C ARG A 326 20.10 28.94 -1.86
N LEU A 327 20.92 28.40 -2.75
CA LEU A 327 22.38 28.34 -2.56
C LEU A 327 23.03 29.73 -2.61
N LYS A 328 22.52 30.65 -3.44
CA LYS A 328 23.01 32.04 -3.51
C LYS A 328 22.59 32.87 -2.28
N GLY A 329 21.44 32.57 -1.69
CA GLY A 329 20.92 33.25 -0.48
C GLY A 329 21.50 32.76 0.86
N ARG A 330 22.43 31.79 0.85
CA ARG A 330 22.94 31.09 2.06
C ARG A 330 23.66 31.96 3.10
N ALA A 331 23.99 33.21 2.80
CA ALA A 331 24.88 33.98 3.66
C ALA A 331 24.21 34.53 4.93
N ASP A 332 22.92 34.93 4.96
CA ASP A 332 22.46 35.81 6.06
C ASP A 332 20.99 35.74 6.51
N GLN A 333 20.17 34.73 6.12
CA GLN A 333 18.76 34.72 6.54
C GLN A 333 18.34 33.44 7.26
N LYS A 334 17.73 33.60 8.45
CA LYS A 334 16.83 32.59 9.03
C LYS A 334 15.65 32.44 8.08
N HIS A 335 15.66 31.36 7.31
CA HIS A 335 14.50 30.96 6.52
C HIS A 335 13.47 30.34 7.49
N GLY A 336 12.19 30.35 7.11
CA GLY A 336 11.04 30.00 7.96
C GLY A 336 11.03 28.55 8.48
N PRO A 337 9.88 27.86 8.48
CA PRO A 337 9.84 26.44 8.82
C PRO A 337 10.80 25.62 7.94
N ARG A 338 11.31 24.51 8.48
CA ARG A 338 12.33 23.69 7.83
C ARG A 338 11.75 22.83 6.72
N ASP A 339 12.14 23.10 5.48
CA ASP A 339 11.65 22.42 4.27
C ASP A 339 12.45 21.13 3.94
N PHE A 340 12.04 20.42 2.88
CA PHE A 340 12.73 19.19 2.45
C PHE A 340 14.14 19.46 1.91
N LEU A 341 14.36 20.58 1.23
CA LEU A 341 15.67 20.96 0.69
C LEU A 341 16.67 21.20 1.81
N ASP A 342 16.27 21.86 2.90
CA ASP A 342 17.08 22.01 4.12
C ASP A 342 17.52 20.65 4.68
N ARG A 343 16.59 19.69 4.74
CA ARG A 343 16.89 18.31 5.18
C ARG A 343 17.87 17.61 4.23
N SER A 344 17.74 17.86 2.93
CA SER A 344 18.65 17.31 1.91
C SER A 344 20.07 17.87 2.08
N PHE A 345 20.21 19.17 2.35
CA PHE A 345 21.50 19.79 2.64
C PHE A 345 22.12 19.32 3.96
N GLU A 346 21.31 19.09 4.99
CA GLU A 346 21.80 18.50 6.23
C GLU A 346 22.28 17.06 6.06
N ALA A 347 21.56 16.25 5.27
CA ALA A 347 21.98 14.91 4.91
C ALA A 347 23.30 14.92 4.14
N GLN A 348 23.47 15.87 3.22
CA GLN A 348 24.72 16.15 2.52
C GLN A 348 25.85 16.52 3.49
N LYS A 349 25.62 17.46 4.40
CA LYS A 349 26.63 17.87 5.39
C LYS A 349 27.07 16.71 6.28
N LYS A 350 26.15 15.81 6.64
CA LYS A 350 26.43 14.62 7.46
C LYS A 350 27.15 13.51 6.69
N ASN A 351 26.90 13.38 5.38
CA ASN A 351 27.44 12.30 4.55
C ASN A 351 27.94 12.83 3.19
N PRO A 352 28.95 13.72 3.15
CA PRO A 352 29.29 14.48 1.95
C PRO A 352 29.83 13.61 0.80
N GLU A 353 30.48 12.49 1.11
CA GLU A 353 30.99 11.54 0.11
C GLU A 353 29.86 10.77 -0.60
N LEU A 354 28.79 10.45 0.14
CA LEU A 354 27.66 9.69 -0.38
C LEU A 354 26.60 10.61 -1.01
N VAL A 355 26.25 11.69 -0.32
CA VAL A 355 25.16 12.61 -0.67
C VAL A 355 25.75 13.84 -1.35
N THR A 356 26.15 13.65 -2.60
CA THR A 356 26.71 14.72 -3.44
C THR A 356 25.62 15.68 -3.93
N ASP A 357 26.01 16.81 -4.54
CA ASP A 357 25.06 17.75 -5.16
C ASP A 357 24.13 17.09 -6.18
N ARG A 358 24.64 16.04 -6.85
CA ARG A 358 23.88 15.19 -7.74
C ARG A 358 22.73 14.50 -7.00
N VAL A 359 23.02 13.88 -5.86
CA VAL A 359 22.02 13.16 -5.05
C VAL A 359 20.97 14.12 -4.48
N VAL A 360 21.41 15.26 -3.93
CA VAL A 360 20.50 16.30 -3.44
C VAL A 360 19.55 16.74 -4.54
N ARG A 361 20.07 17.05 -5.73
CA ARG A 361 19.25 17.44 -6.89
C ARG A 361 18.22 16.37 -7.24
N MET A 362 18.63 15.11 -7.27
CA MET A 362 17.76 14.00 -7.66
C MET A 362 16.63 13.76 -6.66
N TRP A 363 16.88 13.83 -5.35
CA TRP A 363 15.80 13.70 -4.36
C TRP A 363 14.74 14.79 -4.51
N ASN A 364 15.17 16.03 -4.77
CA ASN A 364 14.24 17.15 -4.90
C ASN A 364 13.46 17.07 -6.22
N ILE A 365 14.08 16.70 -7.34
CA ILE A 365 13.37 16.46 -8.61
C ILE A 365 12.38 15.30 -8.48
N ASP A 366 12.78 14.18 -7.86
CA ASP A 366 11.92 13.01 -7.66
C ASP A 366 10.65 13.39 -6.88
N ASN A 367 10.77 14.22 -5.83
CA ASN A 367 9.62 14.65 -5.03
C ASN A 367 8.63 15.49 -5.84
N VAL A 368 9.12 16.48 -6.58
CA VAL A 368 8.25 17.35 -7.38
C VAL A 368 7.58 16.57 -8.52
N PHE A 369 8.29 15.65 -9.15
CA PHE A 369 7.74 14.81 -10.22
C PHE A 369 6.72 13.78 -9.71
N ALA A 370 7.00 13.09 -8.60
CA ALA A 370 6.15 12.00 -8.13
C ALA A 370 4.96 12.45 -7.26
N GLY A 371 5.11 13.55 -6.52
CA GLY A 371 4.16 13.98 -5.49
C GLY A 371 2.89 14.63 -6.04
N SER A 372 3.00 15.36 -7.16
CA SER A 372 1.93 16.24 -7.63
C SER A 372 0.80 15.47 -8.34
N ASP A 373 1.10 14.76 -9.44
CA ASP A 373 0.05 14.13 -10.26
C ASP A 373 -0.69 13.00 -9.54
N THR A 374 0.03 12.19 -8.76
CA THR A 374 -0.59 11.06 -8.03
C THR A 374 -1.54 11.53 -6.94
N THR A 375 -1.19 12.61 -6.23
CA THR A 375 -2.05 13.23 -5.22
C THR A 375 -3.24 13.91 -5.87
N ALA A 376 -3.05 14.62 -6.97
CA ALA A 376 -4.14 15.24 -7.72
C ALA A 376 -5.15 14.21 -8.26
N ILE A 377 -4.68 13.08 -8.82
CA ILE A 377 -5.53 11.95 -9.23
C ILE A 377 -6.35 11.41 -8.05
N SER A 378 -5.71 11.32 -6.89
CA SER A 378 -6.33 10.81 -5.65
C SER A 378 -7.40 11.77 -5.12
N LEU A 379 -7.11 13.07 -5.06
CA LEU A 379 -8.08 14.11 -4.68
C LEU A 379 -9.30 14.12 -5.59
N ARG A 380 -9.08 14.12 -6.92
CA ARG A 380 -10.17 14.05 -7.91
C ARG A 380 -11.06 12.83 -7.69
N THR A 381 -10.44 11.68 -7.46
CA THR A 381 -11.13 10.42 -7.19
C THR A 381 -12.05 10.55 -5.98
N ILE A 382 -11.51 11.05 -4.86
CA ILE A 382 -12.28 11.19 -3.61
C ILE A 382 -13.52 12.06 -3.86
N PHE A 383 -13.33 13.27 -4.39
CA PHE A 383 -14.46 14.17 -4.65
C PHE A 383 -15.45 13.57 -5.66
N TYR A 384 -14.97 12.98 -6.75
CA TYR A 384 -15.84 12.38 -7.76
C TYR A 384 -16.75 11.29 -7.18
N TYR A 385 -16.19 10.31 -6.45
CA TYR A 385 -16.98 9.20 -5.90
C TYR A 385 -17.91 9.62 -4.77
N VAL A 386 -17.45 10.53 -3.90
CA VAL A 386 -18.30 11.09 -2.82
C VAL A 386 -19.45 11.89 -3.43
N MET A 387 -19.20 12.76 -4.40
CA MET A 387 -20.25 13.55 -5.08
C MET A 387 -21.23 12.68 -5.86
N ARG A 388 -20.79 11.55 -6.43
CA ARG A 388 -21.67 10.57 -7.09
C ARG A 388 -22.47 9.72 -6.11
N SER A 389 -22.19 9.81 -4.81
CA SER A 389 -22.79 8.97 -3.78
C SER A 389 -23.42 9.83 -2.67
N PRO A 390 -24.64 10.39 -2.88
CA PRO A 390 -25.25 11.30 -1.91
C PRO A 390 -25.33 10.76 -0.47
N PRO A 391 -25.63 9.47 -0.21
CA PRO A 391 -25.59 8.92 1.16
C PRO A 391 -24.19 8.97 1.80
N VAL A 392 -23.15 8.69 1.01
CA VAL A 392 -21.76 8.77 1.49
C VAL A 392 -21.36 10.22 1.76
N MET A 393 -21.71 11.15 0.86
CA MET A 393 -21.48 12.58 1.07
C MET A 393 -22.15 13.07 2.35
N ALA A 394 -23.42 12.72 2.56
CA ALA A 394 -24.17 13.13 3.74
C ALA A 394 -23.53 12.62 5.04
N LYS A 395 -23.11 11.35 5.07
CA LYS A 395 -22.47 10.74 6.25
C LYS A 395 -21.07 11.31 6.52
N LEU A 396 -20.30 11.58 5.47
CA LEU A 396 -18.99 12.23 5.60
C LEU A 396 -19.15 13.66 6.12
N VAL A 397 -20.04 14.46 5.53
CA VAL A 397 -20.32 15.82 5.99
C VAL A 397 -20.84 15.83 7.44
N ALA A 398 -21.67 14.85 7.83
CA ALA A 398 -22.12 14.72 9.22
C ALA A 398 -20.96 14.47 10.20
N GLU A 399 -20.02 13.56 9.86
CA GLU A 399 -18.82 13.34 10.69
C GLU A 399 -17.98 14.61 10.85
N LEU A 400 -17.85 15.41 9.77
CA LEU A 400 -17.12 16.68 9.79
C LEU A 400 -17.85 17.75 10.62
N ASP A 401 -19.16 17.90 10.44
CA ASP A 401 -19.99 18.83 11.21
C ASP A 401 -19.95 18.49 12.71
N ASP A 402 -19.97 17.20 13.06
CA ASP A 402 -19.89 16.76 14.46
C ASP A 402 -18.52 17.10 15.09
N ALA A 403 -17.42 16.94 14.34
CA ALA A 403 -16.09 17.31 14.80
C ALA A 403 -15.91 18.82 14.94
N GLU A 404 -16.47 19.61 14.01
CA GLU A 404 -16.55 21.07 14.10
C GLU A 404 -17.27 21.50 15.39
N ASN A 405 -18.43 20.93 15.66
CA ASN A 405 -19.23 21.26 16.84
C ASN A 405 -18.54 20.91 18.17
N ARG A 406 -17.63 19.92 18.16
CA ARG A 406 -16.76 19.58 19.29
C ARG A 406 -15.53 20.49 19.42
N GLY A 407 -15.35 21.45 18.51
CA GLY A 407 -14.20 22.36 18.48
C GLY A 407 -12.89 21.67 18.13
N GLU A 408 -12.94 20.56 17.39
CA GLU A 408 -11.73 19.80 17.00
C GLU A 408 -10.95 20.44 15.86
N PHE A 409 -11.54 21.42 15.18
CA PHE A 409 -10.95 22.13 14.05
C PHE A 409 -10.56 23.57 14.41
N GLY A 410 -9.40 24.00 13.88
CA GLY A 410 -8.99 25.41 13.87
C GLY A 410 -9.38 26.09 12.55
N GLU A 411 -8.61 27.13 12.18
CA GLU A 411 -8.70 27.76 10.84
C GLU A 411 -8.55 26.70 9.74
N PHE A 412 -7.59 25.79 9.90
CA PHE A 412 -7.36 24.65 9.04
C PHE A 412 -7.55 23.33 9.79
N VAL A 413 -8.09 22.33 9.11
CA VAL A 413 -8.16 20.97 9.64
C VAL A 413 -6.75 20.42 9.84
N SER A 414 -6.41 20.05 11.08
CA SER A 414 -5.11 19.47 11.37
C SER A 414 -5.02 18.00 10.94
N TRP A 415 -3.81 17.53 10.64
CA TRP A 415 -3.57 16.09 10.38
C TRP A 415 -4.08 15.22 11.54
N LYS A 416 -3.81 15.64 12.77
CA LYS A 416 -4.22 14.91 13.98
C LYS A 416 -5.75 14.77 14.07
N ALA A 417 -6.48 15.85 13.78
CA ALA A 417 -7.94 15.82 13.79
C ALA A 417 -8.49 14.92 12.67
N ALA A 418 -8.02 15.11 11.43
CA ALA A 418 -8.47 14.32 10.29
C ALA A 418 -8.13 12.82 10.41
N ASN A 419 -6.96 12.48 10.96
CA ASN A 419 -6.55 11.09 11.14
C ASN A 419 -7.39 10.34 12.19
N ASN A 420 -8.15 11.05 13.03
CA ASN A 420 -9.07 10.46 14.00
C ASN A 420 -10.51 10.31 13.46
N MET A 421 -10.73 10.51 12.16
CA MET A 421 -12.04 10.45 11.52
C MET A 421 -12.22 9.12 10.78
N PRO A 422 -12.89 8.13 11.40
CA PRO A 422 -12.98 6.78 10.84
C PRO A 422 -13.73 6.72 9.50
N TYR A 423 -14.76 7.53 9.28
CA TYR A 423 -15.49 7.52 8.03
C TYR A 423 -14.71 8.25 6.92
N LEU A 424 -14.04 9.36 7.21
CA LEU A 424 -13.07 9.98 6.29
C LEU A 424 -11.97 9.00 5.89
N GLU A 425 -11.36 8.26 6.83
CA GLU A 425 -10.35 7.23 6.53
C GLU A 425 -10.93 6.17 5.57
N ALA A 426 -12.14 5.69 5.86
CA ALA A 426 -12.83 4.70 5.04
C ALA A 426 -13.13 5.22 3.62
N VAL A 427 -13.57 6.48 3.48
CA VAL A 427 -13.83 7.14 2.19
C VAL A 427 -12.54 7.25 1.38
N ILE A 428 -11.44 7.69 2.00
CA ILE A 428 -10.15 7.84 1.33
C ILE A 428 -9.62 6.48 0.86
N LYS A 429 -9.61 5.48 1.76
CA LYS A 429 -9.19 4.11 1.42
C LYS A 429 -10.03 3.51 0.29
N GLU A 430 -11.34 3.70 0.35
CA GLU A 430 -12.24 3.20 -0.67
C GLU A 430 -12.06 3.91 -2.01
N SER A 431 -11.80 5.21 -1.99
CA SER A 431 -11.50 5.99 -3.19
C SER A 431 -10.23 5.47 -3.86
N PHE A 432 -9.16 5.26 -3.10
CA PHE A 432 -7.90 4.71 -3.61
C PHE A 432 -8.04 3.29 -4.16
N ARG A 433 -8.91 2.49 -3.55
CA ARG A 433 -9.26 1.16 -4.08
C ARG A 433 -10.05 1.30 -5.37
N MET A 434 -11.02 2.21 -5.43
CA MET A 434 -11.88 2.36 -6.60
C MET A 434 -11.15 2.94 -7.80
N HIS A 435 -10.17 3.83 -7.60
CA HIS A 435 -9.33 4.35 -8.68
C HIS A 435 -7.88 4.46 -8.21
N PRO A 436 -7.11 3.35 -8.28
CA PRO A 436 -5.68 3.39 -8.02
C PRO A 436 -4.99 4.34 -9.01
N ALA A 437 -4.15 5.25 -8.51
CA ALA A 437 -3.46 6.21 -9.37
C ALA A 437 -2.55 5.53 -10.41
N VAL A 438 -1.90 4.41 -10.04
CA VAL A 438 -1.11 3.58 -10.95
C VAL A 438 -2.02 2.60 -11.70
N GLY A 439 -1.99 2.66 -13.03
CA GLY A 439 -2.83 1.84 -13.93
C GLY A 439 -2.16 0.59 -14.50
N GLN A 440 -0.83 0.60 -14.65
CA GLN A 440 -0.07 -0.51 -15.23
C GLN A 440 0.56 -1.41 -14.17
N LEU A 441 1.15 -2.52 -14.63
CA LEU A 441 1.83 -3.49 -13.78
C LEU A 441 3.01 -2.83 -13.04
N LEU A 442 3.14 -3.14 -11.76
CA LEU A 442 4.38 -2.86 -11.03
C LEU A 442 5.39 -3.95 -11.35
N GLU A 443 6.05 -3.83 -12.50
CA GLU A 443 6.86 -4.90 -13.07
C GLU A 443 8.10 -5.26 -12.23
N ARG A 444 8.39 -6.57 -12.17
CA ARG A 444 9.56 -7.16 -11.54
C ARG A 444 10.13 -8.29 -12.41
N HIS A 445 11.44 -8.51 -12.33
CA HIS A 445 12.07 -9.73 -12.82
C HIS A 445 11.94 -10.84 -11.79
N VAL A 446 11.53 -12.03 -12.25
CA VAL A 446 11.59 -13.27 -11.48
C VAL A 446 13.05 -13.55 -11.07
N PRO A 447 13.32 -13.88 -9.79
CA PRO A 447 14.66 -14.12 -9.29
C PRO A 447 15.32 -15.38 -9.87
N LYS A 448 16.58 -15.58 -9.51
CA LYS A 448 17.37 -16.75 -9.92
C LYS A 448 16.69 -18.05 -9.50
N GLY A 449 16.63 -19.00 -10.43
CA GLY A 449 15.97 -20.30 -10.19
C GLY A 449 14.49 -20.36 -10.57
N GLY A 450 13.88 -19.24 -10.98
CA GLY A 450 12.47 -19.18 -11.34
C GLY A 450 11.53 -19.18 -10.13
N ILE A 451 10.23 -19.22 -10.40
CA ILE A 451 9.20 -19.33 -9.36
C ILE A 451 8.00 -20.14 -9.86
N SER A 452 7.43 -20.97 -8.99
CA SER A 452 6.13 -21.61 -9.24
C SER A 452 5.00 -20.78 -8.65
N LEU A 453 4.08 -20.32 -9.50
CA LEU A 453 2.83 -19.67 -9.14
C LEU A 453 1.68 -20.60 -9.53
N ASP A 454 0.99 -21.14 -8.53
CA ASP A 454 -0.01 -22.20 -8.71
C ASP A 454 0.56 -23.34 -9.58
N ASN A 455 -0.11 -23.65 -10.69
CA ASN A 455 0.29 -24.71 -11.62
C ASN A 455 1.25 -24.23 -12.73
N HIS A 456 1.85 -23.03 -12.59
CA HIS A 456 2.71 -22.43 -13.62
C HIS A 456 4.10 -22.14 -13.07
N PHE A 457 5.13 -22.70 -13.70
CA PHE A 457 6.51 -22.31 -13.45
C PHE A 457 6.90 -21.14 -14.36
N LEU A 458 7.40 -20.07 -13.77
CA LEU A 458 7.93 -18.90 -14.45
C LEU A 458 9.47 -18.94 -14.35
N PRO A 459 10.19 -18.99 -15.48
CA PRO A 459 11.64 -19.03 -15.47
C PRO A 459 12.24 -17.70 -14.96
N GLU A 460 13.47 -17.77 -14.47
CA GLU A 460 14.29 -16.61 -14.11
C GLU A 460 14.27 -15.53 -15.21
N GLY A 461 14.24 -14.27 -14.78
CA GLY A 461 14.25 -13.12 -15.70
C GLY A 461 12.92 -12.79 -16.35
N THR A 462 11.91 -13.69 -16.26
CA THR A 462 10.53 -13.40 -16.69
C THR A 462 10.04 -12.12 -16.02
N ILE A 463 9.40 -11.25 -16.79
CA ILE A 463 8.77 -10.03 -16.26
C ILE A 463 7.38 -10.39 -15.75
N VAL A 464 7.15 -10.14 -14.47
CA VAL A 464 5.86 -10.32 -13.81
C VAL A 464 5.45 -9.04 -13.10
N GLY A 465 4.17 -8.87 -12.84
CA GLY A 465 3.69 -7.78 -12.01
C GLY A 465 2.22 -7.95 -11.70
N MET A 466 1.75 -7.23 -10.71
CA MET A 466 0.35 -7.15 -10.34
C MET A 466 -0.19 -5.80 -10.78
N ASN A 467 -1.40 -5.82 -11.34
CA ASN A 467 -2.11 -4.62 -11.70
C ASN A 467 -2.90 -4.11 -10.47
N PRO A 468 -2.64 -2.87 -9.98
CA PRO A 468 -3.36 -2.31 -8.84
C PRO A 468 -4.89 -2.29 -9.02
N TRP A 469 -5.38 -2.04 -10.24
CA TRP A 469 -6.82 -2.02 -10.54
C TRP A 469 -7.46 -3.40 -10.41
N VAL A 470 -6.77 -4.44 -10.88
CA VAL A 470 -7.25 -5.83 -10.79
C VAL A 470 -7.21 -6.30 -9.34
N ALA A 471 -6.10 -6.05 -8.63
CA ALA A 471 -5.95 -6.39 -7.21
C ALA A 471 -7.06 -5.74 -6.37
N ALA A 472 -7.33 -4.46 -6.63
CA ALA A 472 -8.35 -3.67 -5.93
C ALA A 472 -9.80 -4.13 -6.21
N ARG A 473 -10.04 -5.05 -7.15
CA ARG A 473 -11.36 -5.67 -7.44
C ARG A 473 -11.46 -7.13 -7.05
N ASN A 474 -10.45 -7.68 -6.39
CA ASN A 474 -10.48 -9.07 -5.94
C ASN A 474 -11.65 -9.29 -4.96
N LYS A 475 -12.67 -10.04 -5.41
CA LYS A 475 -13.88 -10.33 -4.62
C LYS A 475 -13.61 -11.18 -3.37
N GLN A 476 -12.49 -11.90 -3.33
CA GLN A 476 -12.11 -12.66 -2.14
C GLN A 476 -11.56 -11.73 -1.04
N VAL A 477 -10.96 -10.60 -1.41
CA VAL A 477 -10.41 -9.60 -0.48
C VAL A 477 -11.44 -8.52 -0.14
N TYR A 478 -12.22 -8.10 -1.13
CA TYR A 478 -13.14 -6.97 -0.99
C TYR A 478 -14.61 -7.42 -1.05
N GLY A 479 -14.91 -8.71 -0.96
CA GLY A 479 -16.28 -9.20 -1.00
C GLY A 479 -16.93 -9.14 -2.40
N PRO A 480 -18.15 -9.69 -2.54
CA PRO A 480 -18.82 -9.88 -3.83
C PRO A 480 -19.15 -8.56 -4.55
N ASP A 481 -19.31 -7.48 -3.80
CA ASP A 481 -19.64 -6.14 -4.27
C ASP A 481 -18.39 -5.27 -4.51
N SER A 482 -17.22 -5.88 -4.74
CA SER A 482 -15.95 -5.16 -4.95
C SER A 482 -15.97 -4.11 -6.07
N ASN A 483 -16.96 -4.11 -6.97
CA ASN A 483 -17.10 -3.10 -8.00
C ASN A 483 -17.89 -1.85 -7.55
N ILE A 484 -18.44 -1.85 -6.34
CA ILE A 484 -19.24 -0.76 -5.79
C ILE A 484 -18.36 0.08 -4.87
N PHE A 485 -18.47 1.42 -4.98
CA PHE A 485 -17.86 2.33 -4.02
C PHE A 485 -18.67 2.29 -2.71
N ARG A 486 -18.15 1.59 -1.69
CA ARG A 486 -18.82 1.41 -0.38
C ARG A 486 -17.82 1.58 0.76
N PRO A 487 -17.59 2.81 1.25
CA PRO A 487 -16.67 3.07 2.36
C PRO A 487 -16.95 2.22 3.61
N GLU A 488 -18.22 1.92 3.90
CA GLU A 488 -18.67 1.12 5.05
C GLU A 488 -17.93 -0.20 5.19
N ARG A 489 -17.47 -0.81 4.08
CA ARG A 489 -16.73 -2.07 4.11
C ARG A 489 -15.46 -2.04 4.97
N TRP A 490 -14.85 -0.86 5.12
CA TRP A 490 -13.63 -0.69 5.92
C TRP A 490 -13.95 -0.59 7.42
N LEU A 491 -15.19 -0.27 7.75
CA LEU A 491 -15.70 -0.18 9.12
C LEU A 491 -16.36 -1.50 9.57
N GLU A 492 -17.03 -2.19 8.64
CA GLU A 492 -17.71 -3.48 8.86
C GLU A 492 -16.75 -4.68 8.84
N ALA A 493 -15.57 -4.53 8.24
CA ALA A 493 -14.58 -5.60 8.15
C ALA A 493 -14.09 -6.02 9.55
N SER A 494 -13.98 -7.33 9.78
CA SER A 494 -13.27 -7.86 10.94
C SER A 494 -11.82 -7.36 10.95
N PRO A 495 -11.15 -7.30 12.12
CA PRO A 495 -9.75 -6.89 12.18
C PRO A 495 -8.83 -7.67 11.23
N GLU A 496 -9.08 -8.96 11.06
CA GLU A 496 -8.34 -9.81 10.12
C GLU A 496 -8.61 -9.44 8.67
N GLN A 497 -9.88 -9.25 8.30
CA GLN A 497 -10.25 -8.85 6.94
C GLN A 497 -9.67 -7.48 6.60
N ARG A 498 -9.68 -6.53 7.55
CA ARG A 498 -9.08 -5.20 7.36
C ARG A 498 -7.57 -5.30 7.13
N ARG A 499 -6.85 -6.13 7.91
CA ARG A 499 -5.42 -6.41 7.68
C ARG A 499 -5.17 -7.06 6.31
N LEU A 500 -6.06 -7.93 5.84
CA LEU A 500 -5.97 -8.53 4.50
C LEU A 500 -6.15 -7.46 3.42
N MET A 501 -7.18 -6.61 3.53
CA MET A 501 -7.46 -5.52 2.60
C MET A 501 -6.32 -4.49 2.52
N ASP A 502 -5.75 -4.11 3.67
CA ASP A 502 -4.61 -3.19 3.73
C ASP A 502 -3.36 -3.79 3.06
N ARG A 503 -3.09 -5.08 3.27
CA ARG A 503 -1.96 -5.78 2.63
C ARG A 503 -2.15 -6.03 1.13
N ALA A 504 -3.39 -6.25 0.71
CA ALA A 504 -3.76 -6.44 -0.69
C ALA A 504 -3.71 -5.13 -1.50
N SER A 505 -3.76 -3.98 -0.83
CA SER A 505 -3.67 -2.68 -1.49
C SER A 505 -2.29 -2.47 -2.11
N LEU A 506 -2.30 -2.02 -3.38
CA LEU A 506 -1.12 -1.61 -4.13
C LEU A 506 -1.08 -0.10 -4.40
N THR A 507 -1.97 0.69 -3.77
CA THR A 507 -2.06 2.15 -3.97
C THR A 507 -0.71 2.84 -3.81
N PHE A 508 0.08 2.42 -2.81
CA PHE A 508 1.41 2.95 -2.53
C PHE A 508 2.52 1.94 -2.84
N GLY A 509 2.25 0.94 -3.68
CA GLY A 509 3.14 -0.21 -3.85
C GLY A 509 3.23 -1.07 -2.58
N HIS A 510 4.31 -1.84 -2.44
CA HIS A 510 4.47 -2.79 -1.33
C HIS A 510 5.96 -3.08 -1.03
N GLY A 511 6.24 -3.56 0.19
CA GLY A 511 7.56 -3.99 0.65
C GLY A 511 8.66 -2.93 0.53
N ALA A 512 9.85 -3.34 0.10
CA ALA A 512 11.05 -2.48 0.07
C ALA A 512 10.89 -1.25 -0.83
N ARG A 513 10.01 -1.35 -1.83
CA ARG A 513 9.72 -0.32 -2.83
C ARG A 513 8.37 0.37 -2.61
N THR A 514 7.83 0.31 -1.39
CA THR A 514 6.68 1.13 -0.98
C THR A 514 6.98 2.61 -1.24
N CYS A 515 5.98 3.35 -1.72
CA CYS A 515 6.08 4.77 -2.03
C CYS A 515 6.67 5.54 -0.84
N VAL A 516 7.77 6.24 -1.10
CA VAL A 516 8.46 7.01 -0.06
C VAL A 516 7.67 8.25 0.35
N GLY A 517 6.93 8.86 -0.58
CA GLY A 517 6.08 10.03 -0.34
C GLY A 517 4.70 9.72 0.23
N LYS A 518 4.40 8.47 0.63
CA LYS A 518 3.07 8.06 1.13
C LYS A 518 2.53 9.02 2.19
N ASN A 519 3.33 9.35 3.20
CA ASN A 519 2.88 10.16 4.33
C ASN A 519 2.64 11.63 3.92
N ILE A 520 3.44 12.16 2.99
CA ILE A 520 3.27 13.53 2.46
C ILE A 520 1.96 13.63 1.67
N SER A 521 1.70 12.66 0.78
CA SER A 521 0.45 12.61 0.01
C SER A 521 -0.78 12.45 0.92
N LEU A 522 -0.68 11.60 1.95
CA LEU A 522 -1.77 11.46 2.92
C LEU A 522 -1.99 12.74 3.70
N LEU A 523 -0.94 13.44 4.16
CA LEU A 523 -1.06 14.74 4.82
C LEU A 523 -1.89 15.72 3.99
N GLU A 524 -1.53 15.87 2.72
CA GLU A 524 -2.23 16.77 1.80
C GLU A 524 -3.71 16.38 1.65
N ILE A 525 -4.00 15.10 1.43
CA ILE A 525 -5.36 14.61 1.20
C ILE A 525 -6.23 14.73 2.44
N TYR A 526 -5.73 14.28 3.60
CA TYR A 526 -6.49 14.31 4.86
C TYR A 526 -6.73 15.71 5.37
N LYS A 527 -5.92 16.70 4.98
CA LYS A 527 -6.19 18.11 5.31
C LYS A 527 -7.15 18.74 4.31
N LEU A 528 -6.90 18.59 3.01
CA LEU A 528 -7.66 19.31 2.00
C LEU A 528 -9.11 18.82 1.89
N VAL A 529 -9.35 17.50 1.88
CA VAL A 529 -10.70 16.95 1.69
C VAL A 529 -11.69 17.47 2.73
N PRO A 530 -11.45 17.32 4.05
CA PRO A 530 -12.37 17.85 5.06
C PRO A 530 -12.40 19.38 5.05
N GLN A 531 -11.29 20.06 4.76
CA GLN A 531 -11.27 21.52 4.65
C GLN A 531 -12.23 22.01 3.55
N LEU A 532 -12.25 21.38 2.37
CA LEU A 532 -13.16 21.81 1.32
C LEU A 532 -14.62 21.47 1.65
N LEU A 533 -14.89 20.29 2.20
CA LEU A 533 -16.27 19.85 2.50
C LEU A 533 -16.91 20.59 3.69
N ARG A 534 -16.12 21.11 4.63
CA ARG A 534 -16.63 21.99 5.70
C ARG A 534 -16.94 23.41 5.21
N HIS A 535 -16.26 23.88 4.16
CA HIS A 535 -16.42 25.25 3.64
C HIS A 535 -17.35 25.37 2.43
N TYR A 536 -17.46 24.34 1.59
CA TYR A 536 -18.19 24.41 0.32
C TYR A 536 -19.20 23.28 0.16
N GLU A 537 -20.36 23.62 -0.39
CA GLU A 537 -21.22 22.68 -1.10
C GLU A 537 -20.70 22.55 -2.53
N ILE A 538 -20.26 21.35 -2.90
CA ILE A 538 -19.68 21.05 -4.21
C ILE A 538 -20.67 20.21 -5.00
N SER A 539 -21.06 20.67 -6.19
CA SER A 539 -22.01 19.98 -7.05
C SER A 539 -21.51 19.93 -8.50
N PHE A 540 -21.86 18.89 -9.25
CA PHE A 540 -21.54 18.85 -10.67
C PHE A 540 -22.21 20.00 -11.42
N THR A 541 -21.53 20.62 -12.39
CA THR A 541 -22.14 21.61 -13.29
C THR A 541 -23.29 21.00 -14.11
N ASP A 542 -23.15 19.72 -14.45
CA ASP A 542 -24.13 18.86 -15.09
C ASP A 542 -24.21 17.52 -14.32
N PRO A 543 -25.37 17.15 -13.74
CA PRO A 543 -25.56 15.90 -12.99
C PRO A 543 -25.23 14.62 -13.80
N THR A 544 -25.28 14.71 -15.13
CA THR A 544 -24.98 13.58 -16.03
C THR A 544 -23.50 13.50 -16.40
N GLN A 545 -22.69 14.51 -16.08
CA GLN A 545 -21.27 14.60 -16.45
C GLN A 545 -20.44 13.42 -15.94
N GLU A 546 -19.94 12.60 -16.85
CA GLU A 546 -18.91 11.61 -16.53
C GLU A 546 -17.52 12.20 -16.73
N TRP A 547 -16.60 11.89 -15.82
CA TRP A 547 -15.20 12.19 -16.03
C TRP A 547 -14.63 11.31 -17.15
N LYS A 548 -13.59 11.78 -17.83
CA LYS A 548 -12.90 11.00 -18.84
C LYS A 548 -11.65 10.39 -18.23
N VAL A 549 -11.59 9.06 -18.21
CA VAL A 549 -10.42 8.33 -17.69
C VAL A 549 -9.45 8.03 -18.82
N HIS A 550 -8.19 8.39 -18.63
CA HIS A 550 -7.10 8.11 -19.55
C HIS A 550 -6.24 6.97 -19.01
N GLY A 551 -6.24 5.83 -19.70
CA GLY A 551 -5.40 4.70 -19.34
C GLY A 551 -3.93 4.97 -19.66
N GLY A 552 -3.05 4.61 -18.74
CA GLY A 552 -1.60 4.77 -18.84
C GLY A 552 -0.89 4.21 -17.62
N TRP A 553 0.39 4.51 -17.45
CA TRP A 553 1.14 4.17 -16.25
C TRP A 553 0.49 4.80 -15.02
N PHE A 554 0.11 6.08 -15.11
CA PHE A 554 -0.90 6.69 -14.25
C PHE A 554 -2.25 6.78 -14.97
N THR A 555 -3.33 6.62 -14.20
CA THR A 555 -4.69 6.65 -14.72
C THR A 555 -5.32 8.01 -14.43
N GLU A 556 -5.09 8.96 -15.33
CA GLU A 556 -5.52 10.36 -15.19
C GLU A 556 -7.02 10.54 -15.47
N GLN A 557 -7.59 11.63 -14.94
CA GLN A 557 -8.99 11.98 -15.16
C GLN A 557 -9.17 13.43 -15.62
N ASP A 558 -9.92 13.61 -16.69
CA ASP A 558 -10.35 14.90 -17.25
C ASP A 558 -11.87 15.09 -17.11
N ASN A 559 -12.39 16.25 -17.53
CA ASN A 559 -13.82 16.57 -17.56
C ASN A 559 -14.51 16.54 -16.19
N PHE A 560 -13.82 17.00 -15.15
CA PHE A 560 -14.40 17.12 -13.82
C PHE A 560 -14.76 18.56 -13.50
N HIS A 561 -15.91 19.02 -14.01
CA HIS A 561 -16.42 20.36 -13.74
C HIS A 561 -17.44 20.36 -12.60
N VAL A 562 -17.33 21.37 -11.73
CA VAL A 562 -18.18 21.55 -10.56
C VAL A 562 -18.60 23.01 -10.41
N ARG A 563 -19.67 23.24 -9.66
CA ARG A 563 -20.02 24.53 -9.07
C ARG A 563 -19.77 24.47 -7.57
N LEU A 564 -19.29 25.57 -7.03
CA LEU A 564 -19.02 25.75 -5.62
C LEU A 564 -20.01 26.76 -5.04
N ARG A 565 -20.56 26.44 -3.87
CA ARG A 565 -21.32 27.39 -3.05
C ARG A 565 -20.73 27.36 -1.64
N ARG A 566 -20.46 28.53 -1.05
CA ARG A 566 -20.04 28.58 0.36
C ARG A 566 -21.14 28.01 1.25
N ARG A 567 -20.78 27.13 2.18
CA ARG A 567 -21.69 26.67 3.23
C ARG A 567 -21.98 27.87 4.13
N THR A 568 -23.26 28.15 4.35
CA THR A 568 -23.65 29.07 5.43
C THR A 568 -23.31 28.39 6.75
N THR A 569 -22.51 29.03 7.60
CA THR A 569 -22.35 28.64 9.00
C THR A 569 -23.73 28.39 9.59
N LYS A 570 -24.00 27.15 10.02
CA LYS A 570 -25.21 26.86 10.78
C LYS A 570 -25.12 27.69 12.05
N GLU A 571 -26.06 28.63 12.23
CA GLU A 571 -26.23 29.38 13.48
C GLU A 571 -26.45 28.46 14.67
#